data_AF-A0A0F7IB71-F1
#
_entry.id   AF-A0A0F7IB71-F1
#
_cell.length_a   1.000
_cell.length_b   1.000
_cell.length_c   1.000
_cell.angle_alpha   90.00
_cell.angle_beta   90.00
_cell.angle_gamma   90.00
#
_symmetry.space_group_name_H-M   'P 1'
#
loop_
_entity.id
_entity.type
_entity.pdbx_description
1 polymer ?
#
loop_
_entity_poly.entity_id
_entity_poly.type
_entity_poly.pdbx_seq_one_letter_code
_entity_poly.pdbx_strand_id
1 'polypeptide(L)' 'MPQKFKGIDRDTREVLKALEKAGFEIGATSAGHPIVRKDGKVITTFSKTASDRRAFKNALAQIKRQTGFQWPPRH' A
#
# COMPACT_ATOMS: atom_id res chain seq x y z
N MET A 1 -1.77 18.62 -5.80
CA MET A 1 -1.71 17.36 -5.02
C MET A 1 -1.61 16.20 -6.00
N PRO A 2 -0.67 15.25 -5.87
CA PRO A 2 -0.51 14.21 -6.88
C PRO A 2 -1.79 13.37 -7.00
N GLN A 3 -2.30 13.25 -8.23
CA GLN A 3 -3.57 12.58 -8.59
C GLN A 3 -3.59 11.06 -8.33
N LYS A 4 -2.55 10.51 -7.68
CA LYS A 4 -2.28 9.07 -7.52
C LYS A 4 -3.31 8.32 -6.64
N PHE A 5 -4.14 9.00 -5.84
CA PHE A 5 -5.02 8.35 -4.85
C PHE A 5 -6.54 8.62 -5.03
N LYS A 6 -6.97 9.11 -6.20
CA LYS A 6 -8.39 9.44 -6.43
C LYS A 6 -9.24 8.14 -6.52
N GLY A 7 -10.20 7.99 -5.61
CA GLY A 7 -11.07 6.80 -5.50
C GLY A 7 -10.55 5.69 -4.59
N ILE A 8 -9.48 5.92 -3.83
CA ILE A 8 -8.94 4.98 -2.84
C ILE A 8 -9.49 5.31 -1.45
N ASP A 9 -9.86 4.27 -0.70
CA ASP A 9 -10.32 4.33 0.69
C ASP A 9 -9.33 5.05 1.63
N ARG A 10 -9.85 5.62 2.72
CA ARG A 10 -9.06 6.38 3.69
C ARG A 10 -7.99 5.51 4.36
N ASP A 11 -8.31 4.28 4.75
CA ASP A 11 -7.34 3.38 5.42
C ASP A 11 -6.18 3.03 4.50
N THR A 12 -6.50 2.68 3.25
CA THR A 12 -5.48 2.38 2.22
C THR A 12 -4.61 3.60 1.96
N ARG A 13 -5.18 4.80 1.93
CA ARG A 13 -4.40 6.03 1.75
C ARG A 13 -3.43 6.28 2.89
N GLU A 14 -3.82 6.03 4.14
CA GLU A 14 -2.92 6.21 5.29
C GLU A 14 -1.78 5.20 5.29
N VAL A 15 -2.06 3.93 4.96
CA VAL A 15 -1.02 2.92 4.76
C VAL A 15 -0.05 3.32 3.66
N LEU A 16 -0.54 3.70 2.48
CA LEU A 16 0.33 4.08 1.36
C LEU A 16 1.23 5.26 1.71
N LYS A 17 0.71 6.26 2.44
CA LYS A 17 1.51 7.37 2.97
C LYS A 17 2.56 6.91 3.97
N ALA A 18 2.22 5.98 4.86
CA ALA A 18 3.15 5.46 5.85
C ALA A 18 4.25 4.61 5.20
N LEU A 19 3.92 3.85 4.16
CA LEU A 19 4.88 3.12 3.34
C LEU A 19 5.80 4.07 2.58
N GLU A 20 5.26 5.11 1.94
CA GLU A 20 6.07 6.13 1.28
C GLU A 20 7.06 6.80 2.28
N LYS A 21 6.60 7.13 3.48
CA LYS A 21 7.46 7.65 4.57
C LYS A 21 8.51 6.64 5.06
N ALA A 22 8.21 5.35 5.00
CA ALA A 22 9.13 4.29 5.37
C ALA A 22 10.15 3.96 4.26
N GLY A 23 10.17 4.72 3.16
CA GLY A 23 11.11 4.56 2.06
C GLY A 23 10.67 3.56 0.99
N PHE A 24 9.38 3.23 0.94
CA PHE A 24 8.82 2.38 -0.11
C PHE A 24 8.42 3.20 -1.33
N GLU A 25 8.59 2.63 -2.50
CA GLU A 25 8.19 3.24 -3.76
C GLU A 25 6.72 2.90 -4.08
N ILE A 26 5.86 3.92 -4.07
CA ILE A 26 4.45 3.77 -4.43
C ILE A 26 4.24 4.12 -5.91
N GLY A 27 3.95 3.10 -6.71
CA GLY A 27 3.53 3.22 -8.10
C GLY A 27 2.03 3.02 -8.30
N ALA A 28 1.60 3.09 -9.55
CA ALA A 28 0.30 2.61 -9.99
C ALA A 28 0.49 1.71 -11.21
N THR A 29 -0.33 0.66 -11.34
CA THR A 29 -0.41 -0.13 -12.57
C THR A 29 -1.22 0.61 -13.62
N SER A 30 -1.15 0.18 -14.89
CA SER A 30 -1.97 0.74 -15.98
C SER A 30 -3.48 0.64 -15.72
N ALA A 31 -3.90 -0.33 -14.90
CA ALA A 31 -5.28 -0.49 -14.43
C ALA A 31 -5.64 0.42 -13.22
N GLY A 32 -4.69 1.20 -12.71
CA GLY A 32 -4.88 2.13 -11.60
C GLY A 32 -4.83 1.48 -10.21
N HIS A 33 -4.26 0.28 -10.10
CA HIS A 33 -4.01 -0.37 -8.80
C HIS A 33 -2.70 0.16 -8.18
N PRO A 34 -2.69 0.58 -6.90
CA PRO A 34 -1.46 0.98 -6.23
C PRO A 34 -0.51 -0.21 -6.12
N ILE A 35 0.74 -0.02 -6.51
CA ILE A 35 1.79 -1.02 -6.37
C ILE A 35 2.86 -0.51 -5.41
N VAL A 36 3.25 -1.35 -4.47
CA VAL A 36 4.28 -1.04 -3.49
C VAL A 36 5.54 -1.82 -3.84
N ARG A 37 6.62 -1.08 -4.05
CA ARG A 37 7.94 -1.62 -4.37
C ARG A 37 8.93 -1.22 -3.27
N LYS A 38 9.92 -2.08 -3.06
CA LYS A 38 11.06 -1.81 -2.18
C LYS A 38 12.28 -2.48 -2.78
N ASP A 39 13.39 -1.75 -2.84
CA ASP A 39 14.67 -2.25 -3.38
C ASP A 39 14.52 -2.86 -4.79
N GLY A 40 13.73 -2.23 -5.66
CA GLY A 40 13.46 -2.69 -7.03
C GLY A 40 12.53 -3.92 -7.13
N LYS A 41 12.07 -4.48 -6.01
CA LYS A 41 11.14 -5.62 -5.98
C LYS A 41 9.71 -5.17 -5.67
N VAL A 42 8.75 -5.78 -6.36
CA VAL A 42 7.33 -5.63 -6.03
C VAL A 42 7.04 -6.41 -4.75
N ILE A 43 6.68 -5.70 -3.69
CA ILE A 43 6.29 -6.29 -2.41
C ILE A 43 4.84 -6.74 -2.50
N THR A 44 3.94 -5.83 -2.88
CA THR A 44 2.52 -6.12 -2.97
C THR A 44 1.79 -5.11 -3.86
N THR A 45 0.59 -5.48 -4.30
CA THR A 45 -0.35 -4.64 -5.03
C THR A 45 -1.63 -4.49 -4.23
N PHE A 46 -2.09 -3.25 -4.07
CA PHE A 46 -3.36 -2.96 -3.42
C PHE A 46 -4.48 -2.93 -4.46
N SER A 47 -5.68 -3.36 -4.06
CA SER A 47 -6.87 -3.14 -4.87
C SER A 47 -7.37 -1.70 -4.71
N LYS A 48 -7.96 -1.15 -5.78
CA LYS A 48 -8.57 0.18 -5.76
C LYS A 48 -9.94 0.17 -5.07
N THR A 49 -10.57 -1.00 -5.01
CA THR A 49 -11.97 -1.17 -4.61
C THR A 49 -12.11 -1.33 -3.09
N ALA A 50 -13.01 -0.53 -2.49
CA ALA A 50 -13.22 -0.45 -1.04
C ALA A 50 -13.79 -1.72 -0.38
N SER A 51 -14.36 -2.66 -1.14
CA SER A 51 -14.99 -3.87 -0.56
C SER A 51 -14.00 -4.96 -0.14
N ASP A 52 -12.70 -4.82 -0.45
CA ASP A 52 -11.73 -5.90 -0.28
C ASP A 52 -10.87 -5.76 0.98
N ARG A 53 -11.53 -5.71 2.15
CA ARG A 53 -10.86 -5.72 3.47
C ARG A 53 -9.91 -6.91 3.62
N ARG A 54 -10.21 -8.05 2.99
CA ARG A 54 -9.34 -9.24 2.99
C ARG A 54 -8.06 -8.97 2.19
N ALA A 55 -8.17 -8.43 0.97
CA ALA A 55 -7.00 -8.06 0.18
C ALA A 55 -6.11 -7.05 0.92
N PHE A 56 -6.69 -6.05 1.58
CA PHE A 56 -5.94 -5.08 2.38
C PHE A 56 -5.16 -5.74 3.54
N LYS A 57 -5.82 -6.61 4.33
CA LYS A 57 -5.16 -7.35 5.42
C LYS A 57 -4.06 -8.27 4.90
N ASN A 58 -4.28 -8.93 3.76
CA ASN A 58 -3.29 -9.81 3.14
C ASN A 58 -2.07 -9.02 2.66
N ALA A 59 -2.28 -7.87 2.00
CA ALA A 59 -1.21 -6.98 1.57
C ALA A 59 -0.38 -6.47 2.76
N LEU A 60 -1.03 -6.05 3.85
CA LEU A 60 -0.35 -5.66 5.09
C LEU A 60 0.45 -6.82 5.72
N ALA A 61 -0.12 -8.02 5.77
CA ALA A 61 0.56 -9.19 6.28
C ALA A 61 1.80 -9.53 5.42
N GLN A 62 1.69 -9.42 4.10
CA GLN A 62 2.79 -9.63 3.16
C GLN A 62 3.89 -8.59 3.35
N ILE A 63 3.53 -7.31 3.44
CA ILE A 63 4.46 -6.22 3.72
C ILE A 63 5.20 -6.47 5.04
N LYS A 64 4.47 -6.78 6.11
CA LYS A 64 5.05 -7.08 7.43
C LYS A 64 6.05 -8.23 7.36
N ARG A 65 5.70 -9.32 6.67
CA ARG A 65 6.57 -10.49 6.51
C ARG A 65 7.82 -10.19 5.67
N GLN A 66 7.68 -9.42 4.60
CA GLN A 66 8.78 -9.18 3.65
C GLN A 66 9.72 -8.05 4.10
N THR A 67 9.21 -7.09 4.85
CA THR A 67 9.94 -5.85 5.13
C THR A 67 10.04 -5.49 6.60
N GLY A 68 9.35 -6.24 7.48
CA GLY A 68 9.25 -5.93 8.90
C GLY A 68 8.34 -4.73 9.22
N PHE A 69 7.79 -4.05 8.21
CA PHE A 69 6.96 -2.87 8.42
C PHE A 69 5.67 -3.23 9.17
N GLN A 70 5.44 -2.54 10.29
CA GLN A 70 4.31 -2.81 11.17
C GLN A 70 3.26 -1.71 11.05
N TRP A 71 2.02 -2.12 10.72
CA TRP A 71 0.85 -1.26 10.65
C TRP A 71 -0.28 -1.86 11.51
N PRO A 72 -1.05 -1.07 12.27
CA PRO A 72 -0.89 0.37 12.50
C PRO A 72 0.37 0.71 13.30
N PRO A 73 0.94 1.92 13.16
CA PRO A 73 2.05 2.37 13.99
C PRO A 73 1.55 2.36 15.44
N ARG A 74 2.14 1.50 16.27
CA ARG A 74 1.92 1.56 17.72
C ARG A 74 2.62 2.83 18.21
N HIS A 75 1.82 3.85 18.52
CA HIS A 75 2.26 4.99 19.32
C HIS A 75 2.56 4.56 20.75
#